data_AF-A0A969NFY1-F1
#
_entry.id   AF-A0A969NFY1-F1
#
_cell.length_a   1.000
_cell.length_b   1.000
_cell.length_c   1.000
_cell.angle_alpha   90.00
_cell.angle_beta   90.00
_cell.angle_gamma   90.00
#
_symmetry.space_group_name_H-M   'P 1'
#
loop_
_entity.id
_entity.type
_entity.pdbx_description
1 polymer ?
#
loop_
_entity_poly.entity_id
_entity_poly.type
_entity_poly.pdbx_seq_one_letter_code
_entity_poly.pdbx_strand_id
1 'polypeptide(L)'
;MKTIKMAICLLFICLAAFEGFSQDLSLLENKQNEALVYPNPLVRGEKFIVKSEAVISKVEVVNVIGKVINRTENNNFNVKEIPVFVGRCEKGMYFVKVTFENKKSIIKKLLVK
;
A
#
# COMPACT_ATOMS: atom_id res chain seq x y z
N MET A 1 -2.06 55.02 25.98
CA MET A 1 -3.03 53.89 25.86
C MET A 1 -3.53 53.60 24.44
N LYS A 2 -3.70 54.60 23.55
CA LYS A 2 -4.17 54.38 22.17
C LYS A 2 -3.17 53.62 21.28
N THR A 3 -1.86 53.86 21.45
CA THR A 3 -0.79 53.25 20.65
C THR A 3 -0.61 51.75 20.93
N ILE A 4 -0.76 51.33 22.19
CA ILE A 4 -0.70 49.92 22.59
C ILE A 4 -1.88 49.10 22.04
N LYS A 5 -3.09 49.68 22.04
CA LYS A 5 -4.27 49.02 21.43
C LYS A 5 -4.10 48.84 19.91
N MET A 6 -3.45 49.79 19.25
CA MET A 6 -3.18 49.73 17.81
C MET A 6 -2.14 48.65 17.46
N ALA A 7 -1.10 48.50 18.28
CA ALA A 7 -0.08 47.45 18.11
C ALA A 7 -0.65 46.04 18.31
N ILE A 8 -1.56 45.85 19.28
CA ILE A 8 -2.25 44.57 19.52
C ILE A 8 -3.18 44.22 18.35
N CYS A 9 -3.82 45.22 17.74
CA CYS A 9 -4.68 45.01 16.58
C CYS A 9 -3.88 44.62 15.31
N LEU A 10 -2.67 45.16 15.14
CA LEU A 10 -1.75 44.78 14.06
C LEU A 10 -1.21 43.35 14.21
N LEU A 11 -0.99 42.90 15.45
CA LEU A 11 -0.52 41.54 15.74
C LEU A 11 -1.56 40.46 15.39
N PHE A 12 -2.85 40.77 15.55
CA PHE A 12 -3.95 39.84 15.22
C PHE A 12 -4.20 39.67 13.71
N ILE A 13 -3.86 40.67 12.89
CA ILE A 13 -4.08 40.63 11.44
C ILE A 13 -3.03 39.75 10.74
N CYS A 14 -1.80 39.66 11.26
CA CYS A 14 -0.76 38.78 10.71
C CYS A 14 -1.04 37.28 10.94
N LEU A 15 -1.84 36.90 11.94
CA LEU A 15 -2.20 35.50 12.21
C LEU A 15 -3.19 34.92 11.21
N ALA A 16 -3.88 35.77 10.42
CA ALA A 16 -4.90 35.34 9.47
C ALA A 16 -4.37 35.09 8.04
N ALA A 17 -3.09 35.35 7.76
CA ALA A 17 -2.53 35.29 6.40
C ALA A 17 -1.68 34.03 6.12
N PHE A 18 -1.77 32.99 6.95
CA PHE A 18 -1.08 31.73 6.66
C PHE A 18 -1.87 30.92 5.64
N GLU A 19 -1.62 31.17 4.36
CA GLU A 19 -2.02 30.26 3.29
C GLU A 19 -1.09 29.04 3.34
N GLY A 20 -1.57 27.94 3.91
CA GLY A 20 -0.84 26.69 4.00
C GLY A 20 -0.53 26.12 2.62
N PHE A 21 0.72 26.22 2.19
CA PHE A 21 1.19 25.62 0.95
C PHE A 21 1.48 24.13 1.18
N SER A 22 0.59 23.24 0.74
CA SER A 22 0.81 21.79 0.76
C SER A 22 1.53 21.37 -0.52
N GLN A 23 2.84 21.16 -0.47
CA GLN A 23 3.59 20.52 -1.55
C GLN A 23 3.50 18.99 -1.41
N ASP A 24 2.72 18.33 -2.27
CA ASP A 24 2.83 16.88 -2.48
C ASP A 24 3.99 16.62 -3.45
N LEU A 25 5.19 16.45 -2.89
CA LEU A 25 6.40 16.10 -3.62
C LEU A 25 6.61 14.58 -3.63
N SER A 26 5.70 13.85 -4.29
CA SER A 26 5.78 12.39 -4.46
C SER A 26 6.33 11.94 -5.82
N LEU A 27 6.73 12.86 -6.70
CA LEU A 27 7.19 12.59 -8.07
C LEU A 27 8.72 12.39 -8.24
N LEU A 28 9.50 12.35 -7.15
CA LEU A 28 10.91 11.96 -7.23
C LEU A 28 11.00 10.44 -7.33
N GLU A 29 11.05 9.93 -8.57
CA GLU A 29 11.46 8.59 -9.03
C GLU A 29 11.74 7.54 -7.93
N ASN A 30 10.71 7.21 -7.15
CA ASN A 30 10.73 6.13 -6.19
C ASN A 30 9.97 5.02 -6.87
N LYS A 31 10.63 3.91 -7.25
CA LYS A 31 9.96 2.73 -7.82
C LYS A 31 8.69 2.49 -7.03
N GLN A 32 7.55 2.81 -7.65
CA GLN A 32 6.29 2.86 -6.92
C GLN A 32 6.03 1.44 -6.43
N ASN A 33 5.78 1.31 -5.14
CA ASN A 33 5.47 0.03 -4.50
C ASN A 33 4.07 -0.41 -4.97
N GLU A 34 3.98 -0.85 -6.21
CA GLU A 34 2.80 -1.34 -6.90
C GLU A 34 3.04 -2.79 -7.32
N ALA A 35 1.97 -3.58 -7.33
CA ALA A 35 2.04 -4.96 -7.77
C ALA A 35 0.76 -5.38 -8.49
N LEU A 36 0.92 -6.18 -9.53
CA LEU A 36 -0.15 -6.83 -10.26
C LEU A 36 -0.38 -8.23 -9.66
N VAL A 37 -1.65 -8.63 -9.56
CA VAL A 37 -2.06 -9.94 -9.06
C VAL A 37 -2.93 -10.60 -10.14
N TYR A 38 -2.45 -11.69 -10.73
CA TYR A 38 -3.14 -12.36 -11.85
C TYR A 38 -2.93 -13.90 -11.84
N PRO A 39 -3.90 -14.69 -12.34
CA PRO A 39 -5.21 -14.24 -12.79
C PRO A 39 -6.11 -13.84 -11.62
N ASN A 40 -7.06 -12.96 -11.89
CA ASN A 40 -8.12 -12.58 -10.97
C ASN A 40 -9.41 -12.39 -11.79
N PRO A 41 -10.43 -13.25 -11.66
CA PRO A 41 -10.60 -14.27 -10.61
C PRO A 41 -9.69 -15.49 -10.76
N LEU A 42 -9.27 -16.08 -9.63
CA LEU A 42 -8.47 -17.30 -9.54
C LEU A 42 -9.35 -18.54 -9.45
N VAL A 43 -9.04 -19.58 -10.22
CA VAL A 43 -9.68 -20.90 -10.10
C VAL A 43 -9.15 -21.61 -8.85
N ARG A 44 -10.04 -22.18 -8.03
CA ARG A 44 -9.65 -22.94 -6.84
C ARG A 44 -8.59 -24.02 -7.18
N GLY A 45 -7.54 -24.07 -6.36
CA GLY A 45 -6.47 -25.07 -6.50
C GLY A 45 -5.41 -24.69 -7.54
N GLU A 46 -5.50 -23.53 -8.17
CA GLU A 46 -4.43 -22.98 -9.00
C GLU A 46 -3.53 -22.01 -8.21
N LYS A 47 -2.38 -21.68 -8.81
CA LYS A 47 -1.50 -20.61 -8.35
C LYS A 47 -1.83 -19.31 -9.06
N PHE A 48 -1.60 -18.19 -8.38
CA PHE A 48 -1.57 -16.87 -9.02
C PHE A 48 -0.15 -16.29 -8.94
N ILE A 49 0.11 -15.27 -9.73
CA ILE A 49 1.38 -14.55 -9.77
C ILE A 49 1.19 -13.16 -9.17
N VAL A 50 2.15 -12.76 -8.33
CA VAL A 50 2.33 -11.38 -7.91
C VAL A 50 3.55 -10.81 -8.63
N LYS A 51 3.35 -9.78 -9.44
CA LYS A 51 4.41 -9.13 -10.22
C LYS A 51 4.57 -7.67 -9.79
N SER A 52 5.81 -7.22 -9.61
CA SER A 52 6.13 -5.84 -9.21
C SER A 52 7.45 -5.39 -9.83
N GLU A 53 7.61 -4.09 -10.08
CA GLU A 53 8.91 -3.52 -10.45
C GLU A 53 9.85 -3.36 -9.25
N ALA A 54 9.28 -3.08 -8.08
CA ALA A 54 9.94 -3.05 -6.79
C ALA A 54 10.15 -4.47 -6.24
N VAL A 55 11.21 -4.68 -5.46
CA VAL A 55 11.53 -6.00 -4.88
C VAL A 55 10.50 -6.35 -3.81
N ILE A 56 9.85 -7.49 -3.99
CA ILE A 56 8.87 -8.03 -3.04
C ILE A 56 9.63 -8.80 -1.97
N SER A 57 9.40 -8.47 -0.69
CA SER A 57 9.93 -9.21 0.46
C SER A 57 9.03 -10.40 0.80
N LYS A 58 7.71 -10.21 0.86
CA LYS A 58 6.75 -11.28 1.12
C LYS A 58 5.36 -11.00 0.57
N VAL A 59 4.61 -12.07 0.38
CA VAL A 59 3.19 -12.04 0.02
C VAL A 59 2.39 -12.82 1.05
N GLU A 60 1.34 -12.19 1.57
CA GLU A 60 0.39 -12.82 2.49
C GLU A 60 -1.01 -12.81 1.89
N VAL A 61 -1.68 -13.96 1.91
CA VAL A 61 -3.08 -14.06 1.52
C VAL A 61 -3.93 -14.12 2.77
N VAL A 62 -4.90 -13.22 2.85
CA VAL A 62 -5.68 -12.95 4.05
C VAL A 62 -7.16 -13.03 3.69
N ASN A 63 -7.98 -13.65 4.55
CA ASN A 63 -9.43 -13.66 4.35
C ASN A 63 -10.06 -12.33 4.81
N VAL A 64 -11.38 -12.19 4.64
CA VAL A 64 -12.12 -10.96 4.94
C VAL A 64 -12.11 -10.55 6.42
N ILE A 65 -11.84 -11.48 7.34
CA ILE A 65 -11.71 -11.20 8.78
C ILE A 65 -10.27 -10.92 9.22
N GLY A 66 -9.31 -10.89 8.28
CA GLY A 66 -7.90 -10.61 8.58
C GLY A 66 -7.04 -11.83 8.95
N LYS A 67 -7.58 -13.06 8.87
CA LYS A 67 -6.80 -14.28 9.12
C LYS A 67 -5.89 -14.57 7.92
N VAL A 68 -4.59 -14.77 8.20
CA VAL A 68 -3.62 -15.21 7.20
C VAL A 68 -3.87 -16.67 6.83
N ILE A 69 -4.12 -16.93 5.55
CA ILE A 69 -4.38 -18.25 4.96
C ILE A 69 -3.10 -18.82 4.34
N ASN A 70 -2.27 -17.97 3.76
CA ASN A 70 -0.98 -18.34 3.20
C ASN A 70 0.03 -17.20 3.39
N ARG A 71 1.29 -17.57 3.56
CA ARG A 71 2.44 -16.65 3.55
C ARG A 71 3.53 -17.24 2.67
N THR A 72 3.99 -16.46 1.70
CA THR A 72 5.11 -16.79 0.81
C THR A 72 6.19 -15.73 0.98
N GLU A 73 7.35 -16.13 1.49
CA GLU A 73 8.53 -15.28 1.63
C GLU A 73 9.36 -15.31 0.34
N ASN A 74 9.91 -14.17 -0.06
CA ASN A 74 10.85 -14.13 -1.18
C ASN A 74 12.28 -14.39 -0.68
N ASN A 75 12.72 -15.63 -0.78
CA ASN A 75 14.08 -16.01 -0.40
C ASN A 75 15.12 -15.64 -1.47
N ASN A 76 14.68 -15.15 -2.65
CA ASN A 76 15.56 -14.72 -3.73
C ASN A 76 15.30 -13.25 -4.08
N PHE A 77 16.11 -12.37 -3.49
CA PHE A 77 16.01 -10.91 -3.54
C PHE A 77 16.01 -10.30 -4.96
N ASN A 78 16.26 -11.08 -6.00
CA ASN A 78 16.25 -10.60 -7.38
C ASN A 78 14.96 -10.95 -8.15
N VAL A 79 14.02 -11.67 -7.54
CA VAL A 79 12.80 -12.12 -8.22
C VAL A 79 11.68 -11.08 -8.06
N LYS A 80 11.21 -10.57 -9.20
CA LYS A 80 10.13 -9.59 -9.33
C LYS A 80 8.74 -10.21 -9.53
N GLU A 81 8.68 -11.53 -9.62
CA GLU A 81 7.47 -12.32 -9.85
C GLU A 81 7.41 -13.50 -8.88
N ILE A 82 6.41 -13.52 -8.01
CA ILE A 82 6.26 -14.57 -7.00
C ILE A 82 5.02 -15.41 -7.33
N PRO A 83 5.19 -16.72 -7.63
CA PRO A 83 4.06 -17.63 -7.69
C PRO A 83 3.56 -17.94 -6.28
N VAL A 84 2.26 -17.75 -6.05
CA VAL A 84 1.62 -17.96 -4.75
C VAL A 84 0.53 -19.01 -4.89
N PHE A 85 0.55 -19.99 -4.00
CA PHE A 85 -0.42 -21.07 -3.95
C PHE A 85 -1.29 -20.95 -2.71
N VAL A 86 -2.62 -20.87 -2.89
CA VAL A 86 -3.60 -20.72 -1.80
C VAL A 86 -4.33 -22.02 -1.45
N GLY A 87 -3.91 -23.15 -2.03
CA GLY A 87 -4.45 -24.47 -1.71
C GLY A 87 -5.96 -24.57 -1.92
N ARG A 88 -6.61 -25.35 -1.06
CA ARG A 88 -8.07 -25.55 -1.04
C ARG A 88 -8.77 -24.47 -0.21
N CYS A 89 -8.59 -23.21 -0.57
CA CYS A 89 -9.35 -22.11 0.05
C CYS A 89 -10.81 -22.10 -0.44
N GLU A 90 -11.72 -21.60 0.40
CA GLU A 90 -13.13 -21.47 0.05
C GLU A 90 -13.35 -20.46 -1.07
N LYS A 91 -14.44 -20.59 -1.82
CA LYS A 91 -14.79 -19.61 -2.86
C LYS A 91 -15.14 -18.29 -2.18
N GLY A 92 -14.76 -17.18 -2.77
CA GLY A 92 -15.05 -15.86 -2.21
C GLY A 92 -13.91 -14.88 -2.35
N MET A 93 -13.97 -13.83 -1.55
CA MET A 93 -13.03 -12.72 -1.61
C MET A 93 -11.90 -12.87 -0.60
N TYR A 94 -10.69 -12.57 -1.05
CA TYR A 94 -9.48 -12.53 -0.25
C TYR A 94 -8.70 -11.24 -0.54
N PHE A 95 -7.74 -10.96 0.33
CA PHE A 95 -6.80 -9.86 0.20
C PHE A 95 -5.38 -10.41 0.07
N VAL A 96 -4.64 -9.93 -0.92
CA VAL A 96 -3.24 -10.22 -1.14
C VAL A 96 -2.45 -9.01 -0.65
N LYS A 97 -1.81 -9.16 0.51
CA LYS A 97 -0.90 -8.16 1.08
C LYS A 97 0.50 -8.41 0.53
N VAL A 98 1.02 -7.45 -0.22
CA VAL A 98 2.38 -7.48 -0.77
C VAL A 98 3.23 -6.54 0.05
N THR A 99 4.29 -7.06 0.67
CA THR A 99 5.25 -6.27 1.45
C THR A 99 6.56 -6.19 0.68
N PHE A 100 7.10 -4.99 0.52
CA PHE A 100 8.33 -4.72 -0.20
C PHE A 100 9.52 -4.64 0.76
N GLU A 101 10.75 -4.67 0.24
CA GLU A 101 11.96 -4.58 1.07
C GLU A 101 12.02 -3.32 1.95
N ASN A 102 11.47 -2.20 1.46
CA ASN A 102 11.36 -0.96 2.24
C ASN A 102 10.27 -1.00 3.33
N LYS A 103 9.75 -2.19 3.67
CA LYS A 103 8.73 -2.48 4.70
C LYS A 103 7.35 -1.89 4.45
N LYS A 104 7.17 -1.09 3.40
CA LYS A 104 5.83 -0.65 2.98
C LYS A 104 5.06 -1.84 2.42
N SER A 105 3.73 -1.77 2.47
CA SER A 105 2.87 -2.80 1.92
C SER A 105 1.68 -2.22 1.17
N ILE A 106 1.25 -2.93 0.14
CA ILE A 106 -0.03 -2.69 -0.53
C ILE A 106 -0.94 -3.90 -0.37
N ILE A 107 -2.24 -3.68 -0.61
CA ILE A 107 -3.26 -4.72 -0.57
C ILE A 107 -3.99 -4.73 -1.90
N LYS A 108 -4.11 -5.90 -2.54
CA LYS A 108 -4.93 -6.13 -3.73
C LYS A 108 -6.04 -7.14 -3.41
N LYS A 109 -7.21 -6.97 -4.00
CA LYS A 109 -8.34 -7.90 -3.87
C LYS A 109 -8.14 -9.10 -4.80
N LEU A 110 -8.42 -10.31 -4.32
CA LEU A 110 -8.43 -11.54 -5.11
C LEU A 110 -9.79 -12.22 -4.98
N LEU A 111 -10.43 -12.55 -6.10
CA LEU A 111 -11.65 -13.34 -6.12
C LEU A 111 -11.29 -14.80 -6.46
N VAL A 112 -11.73 -15.74 -5.62
CA VAL A 112 -11.56 -17.19 -5.86
C VAL A 112 -12.90 -17.79 -6.29
N LYS A 113 -12.91 -18.49 -7.42
CA LYS A 113 -14.08 -19.14 -8.02
C LYS A 113 -14.02 -20.67 -8.01
#